data_AF-A0A3C2AP31-F1
#
_entry.id   AF-A0A3C2AP31-F1
#
_cell.length_a   1.000
_cell.length_b   1.000
_cell.length_c   1.000
_cell.angle_alpha   90.00
_cell.angle_beta   90.00
_cell.angle_gamma   90.00
#
_symmetry.space_group_name_H-M   'P 1'
#
loop_
_entity.id
_entity.type
_entity.pdbx_description
1 polymer ?
#
loop_
_entity_poly.entity_id
_entity_poly.type
_entity_poly.pdbx_seq_one_letter_code
_entity_poly.pdbx_strand_id
1 'polypeptide(L)'
;MLEVGEKVRYLDDVGEANIIKFIDAKMALVEDEWGLRHSHPIAKLVSAERHHVPEKPKVVVLEKFEARPVSKPIAKGPKAVQLPELALVFATTKPSKPETGDLDLLFVSNSKYHLLVNVAAKENDEWFSLFSGE
;
A
#
# COMPACT_ATOMS: atom_id res chain seq x y z
N MET A 1 -15.04 9.90 30.31
CA MET A 1 -14.15 10.83 29.59
C MET A 1 -12.86 10.06 29.41
N LEU A 2 -12.44 9.83 28.16
CA LEU A 2 -11.34 8.92 27.86
C LEU A 2 -9.99 9.58 28.17
N GLU A 3 -9.07 8.84 28.78
CA GLU A 3 -7.72 9.34 29.13
C GLU A 3 -6.62 8.73 28.25
N VAL A 4 -5.49 9.45 28.15
CA VAL A 4 -4.30 8.92 27.47
C VAL A 4 -3.74 7.76 28.32
N GLY A 5 -3.56 6.60 27.69
CA GLY A 5 -3.16 5.35 28.33
C GLY A 5 -4.33 4.41 28.65
N GLU A 6 -5.58 4.82 28.38
CA GLU A 6 -6.75 3.98 28.60
C GLU A 6 -6.91 2.93 27.50
N LYS A 7 -7.26 1.71 27.92
CA LYS A 7 -7.61 0.61 27.02
C LYS A 7 -9.06 0.76 26.56
N VAL A 8 -9.25 0.90 25.27
CA VAL A 8 -10.53 1.12 24.60
C VAL A 8 -10.83 -0.02 23.65
N ARG A 9 -12.12 -0.27 23.43
CA ARG A 9 -12.64 -1.14 22.38
C ARG A 9 -13.24 -0.31 21.28
N TYR A 10 -13.13 -0.81 20.05
CA TYR A 10 -13.84 -0.23 18.93
C TYR A 10 -15.34 -0.51 19.07
N LEU A 11 -16.17 0.51 18.84
CA LEU A 11 -17.62 0.37 18.83
C LEU A 11 -18.11 -0.44 17.63
N ASP A 12 -17.44 -0.27 16.49
CA ASP A 12 -17.84 -0.82 15.20
C ASP A 12 -17.04 -2.08 14.81
N ASP A 13 -16.07 -2.51 15.62
CA ASP A 13 -15.15 -3.61 15.26
C ASP A 13 -14.75 -4.46 16.48
N VAL A 14 -14.29 -5.68 16.21
CA VAL A 14 -13.75 -6.62 17.20
C VAL A 14 -12.27 -6.31 17.40
N GLY A 15 -11.95 -5.43 18.33
CA GLY A 15 -10.56 -5.12 18.66
C GLY A 15 -10.40 -4.24 19.89
N GLU A 16 -9.27 -4.41 20.58
CA GLU A 16 -8.86 -3.59 21.72
C GLU A 16 -7.65 -2.75 21.32
N ALA A 17 -7.62 -1.50 21.77
CA ALA A 17 -6.54 -0.56 21.50
C ALA A 17 -6.28 0.35 22.70
N ASN A 18 -5.09 0.93 22.77
CA ASN A 18 -4.73 1.88 23.82
C ASN A 18 -4.62 3.29 23.25
N ILE A 19 -5.19 4.28 23.93
CA ILE A 19 -5.06 5.67 23.50
C ILE A 19 -3.65 6.18 23.80
N ILE A 20 -2.87 6.52 22.77
CA ILE A 20 -1.53 7.10 22.94
C ILE A 20 -1.60 8.62 23.07
N LYS A 21 -2.47 9.27 22.27
CA LYS A 21 -2.52 10.74 22.22
C LYS A 21 -3.83 11.20 21.59
N PHE A 22 -4.40 12.31 22.07
CA PHE A 22 -5.46 13.02 21.36
C PHE A 22 -4.85 13.95 20.31
N ILE A 23 -5.25 13.78 19.04
CA ILE A 23 -4.80 14.64 17.94
C ILE A 23 -5.67 15.89 17.89
N ASP A 24 -6.98 15.72 18.06
CA ASP A 24 -7.98 16.80 18.05
C ASP A 24 -9.19 16.38 18.91
N ALA A 25 -10.13 17.29 19.17
CA ALA A 25 -11.34 17.03 19.97
C ALA A 25 -12.23 15.90 19.42
N LYS A 26 -12.01 15.47 18.17
CA LYS A 26 -12.76 14.40 17.48
C LYS A 26 -11.93 13.13 17.22
N MET A 27 -10.61 13.20 17.30
CA MET A 27 -9.70 12.15 16.81
C MET A 27 -8.64 11.79 17.86
N ALA A 28 -8.53 10.49 18.17
CA ALA A 28 -7.49 9.94 19.01
C ALA A 28 -6.52 9.09 18.18
N LEU A 29 -5.25 9.11 18.55
CA LEU A 29 -4.24 8.16 18.09
C LEU A 29 -4.27 6.96 19.02
N VAL A 30 -4.55 5.78 18.47
CA VAL A 30 -4.65 4.51 19.19
C VAL A 30 -3.57 3.53 18.74
N GLU A 31 -3.16 2.65 19.65
CA GLU A 31 -2.25 1.53 19.41
C GLU A 31 -2.98 0.22 19.60
N ASP A 32 -3.06 -0.59 18.55
CA ASP A 32 -3.69 -1.92 18.63
C ASP A 32 -2.79 -2.94 19.33
N GLU A 33 -3.35 -4.13 19.57
CA GLU A 33 -2.63 -5.31 20.06
C GLU A 33 -1.40 -5.69 19.21
N TRP A 34 -1.41 -5.36 17.91
CA TRP A 34 -0.28 -5.58 17.00
C TRP A 34 0.78 -4.48 17.03
N GLY A 35 0.65 -3.47 17.88
CA GLY A 35 1.56 -2.32 17.95
C GLY A 35 1.43 -1.35 16.78
N LEU A 36 0.35 -1.46 16.00
CA LEU A 36 0.06 -0.56 14.88
C LEU A 36 -0.62 0.71 15.40
N ARG A 37 -0.10 1.86 14.97
CA ARG A 37 -0.58 3.18 15.37
C ARG A 37 -1.43 3.79 14.29
N HIS A 38 -2.68 4.06 14.59
CA HIS A 38 -3.58 4.67 13.64
C HIS A 38 -4.54 5.64 14.33
N SER A 39 -5.09 6.58 13.55
CA SER A 39 -6.03 7.57 14.06
C SER A 39 -7.44 7.03 14.00
N HIS A 40 -8.16 7.05 15.13
CA HIS A 40 -9.53 6.58 15.22
C HIS A 40 -10.46 7.67 15.83
N PRO A 41 -11.70 7.81 15.33
CA PRO A 41 -12.67 8.74 15.91
C PRO A 41 -13.00 8.39 17.36
N ILE A 42 -12.98 9.41 18.24
CA ILE A 42 -13.25 9.25 19.69
C ILE A 42 -14.69 8.73 19.93
N ALA A 43 -15.64 9.16 19.09
CA ALA A 43 -17.05 8.73 19.19
C ALA A 43 -17.26 7.22 18.98
N LYS A 44 -16.28 6.54 18.39
CA LYS A 44 -16.31 5.10 18.10
C LYS A 44 -15.43 4.29 19.05
N LEU A 45 -14.96 4.90 20.14
CA LEU A 45 -14.15 4.23 21.16
C LEU A 45 -14.96 4.11 22.45
N VAL A 46 -15.06 2.90 22.96
CA VAL A 46 -15.74 2.58 24.22
C VAL A 46 -14.68 2.16 25.23
N SER A 47 -14.80 2.63 26.47
CA SER A 47 -13.92 2.19 27.56
C SER A 47 -14.09 0.68 27.76
N ALA A 48 -13.01 -0.10 27.67
CA ALA A 48 -13.05 -1.51 28.02
C ALA A 48 -13.14 -1.59 29.54
N GLU A 49 -14.24 -2.11 30.07
CA GLU A 49 -14.51 -2.17 31.51
C GLU A 49 -13.32 -2.70 32.32
N ARG A 50 -13.09 -2.02 33.43
CA ARG A 50 -11.88 -2.04 34.26
C ARG A 50 -11.48 -3.46 34.68
N HIS A 51 -10.38 -3.96 34.12
CA HIS A 51 -9.53 -4.90 34.83
C HIS A 51 -8.27 -4.18 35.30
N HIS A 52 -8.12 -4.21 36.63
CA HIS A 52 -7.00 -3.75 37.43
C HIS A 52 -5.67 -3.91 36.69
N VAL A 53 -5.14 -2.81 36.15
CA VAL A 53 -3.73 -2.77 35.74
C VAL A 53 -2.96 -2.38 37.01
N PRO A 54 -2.10 -3.23 37.58
CA PRO A 54 -1.25 -2.83 38.69
C PRO A 54 -0.41 -1.64 38.24
N GLU A 55 -0.32 -0.61 39.11
CA GLU A 55 0.51 0.58 38.89
C GLU A 55 1.90 0.15 38.40
N LYS A 56 2.19 0.41 37.12
CA LYS A 56 3.56 0.35 36.65
C LYS A 56 4.32 1.45 37.40
N PRO A 57 5.43 1.14 38.08
CA PRO A 57 6.13 2.12 38.89
C PRO A 57 6.53 3.33 38.04
N LYS A 58 6.28 4.53 38.58
CA LYS A 58 6.76 5.81 38.03
C LYS A 58 8.26 5.67 37.76
N VAL A 59 8.61 5.51 36.48
CA VAL A 59 9.99 5.63 36.03
C VAL A 59 10.38 7.08 36.24
N VAL A 60 11.30 7.29 37.17
CA VAL A 60 11.98 8.56 37.42
C VAL A 60 12.47 9.08 36.08
N VAL A 61 12.04 10.29 35.72
CA VAL A 61 12.51 11.01 34.54
C VAL A 61 13.99 11.29 34.75
N LEU A 62 14.83 10.41 34.22
CA LEU A 62 16.26 10.66 34.03
C LEU A 62 16.39 11.85 33.08
N GLU A 63 17.25 12.79 33.50
CA GLU A 63 17.53 14.03 32.82
C GLU A 63 17.72 13.83 31.32
N LYS A 64 17.08 14.73 30.58
CA LYS A 64 17.08 14.82 29.13
C LYS A 64 18.51 14.99 28.64
N PHE A 65 19.20 13.89 28.34
CA PHE A 65 20.40 13.95 27.54
C PHE A 65 19.97 14.35 26.14
N GLU A 66 20.37 15.53 25.67
CA GLU A 66 20.20 15.93 24.28
C GLU A 66 20.97 14.95 23.40
N ALA A 67 20.26 13.94 22.90
CA ALA A 67 20.75 13.06 21.88
C ALA A 67 21.02 13.90 20.63
N ARG A 68 22.29 14.02 20.25
CA ARG A 68 22.68 14.53 18.93
C ARG A 68 21.85 13.81 17.87
N PRO A 69 21.34 14.49 16.84
CA PRO A 69 20.50 13.88 15.83
C PRO A 69 21.32 12.84 15.06
N VAL A 70 21.18 11.57 15.45
CA VAL A 70 21.59 10.45 14.61
C VAL A 70 20.59 10.43 13.46
N SER A 71 21.05 10.81 12.27
CA SER A 71 20.28 10.68 11.05
C SER A 71 19.85 9.21 10.93
N LYS A 72 18.56 8.95 11.16
CA LYS A 72 17.97 7.65 10.82
C LYS A 72 18.23 7.45 9.32
N PRO A 73 18.76 6.30 8.88
CA PRO A 73 18.86 6.02 7.45
C PRO A 73 17.45 6.14 6.89
N ILE A 74 17.25 7.12 6.01
CA ILE A 74 16.04 7.22 5.22
C ILE A 74 15.97 5.89 4.48
N ALA A 75 15.02 5.04 4.85
CA ALA A 75 14.72 3.84 4.12
C ALA A 75 14.39 4.30 2.71
N LYS A 76 15.32 4.10 1.78
CA LYS A 76 15.02 4.25 0.36
C LYS A 76 13.85 3.31 0.14
N GLY A 77 12.68 3.86 -0.20
CA GLY A 77 11.52 3.07 -0.58
C GLY A 77 11.94 2.04 -1.65
N PRO A 78 11.16 0.97 -1.84
CA PRO A 78 11.49 -0.03 -2.84
C PRO A 78 11.87 0.68 -4.13
N LYS A 79 13.09 0.42 -4.63
CA LYS A 79 13.54 0.95 -5.92
C LYS A 79 12.39 0.70 -6.89
N ALA A 80 11.92 1.75 -7.57
CA ALA A 80 10.84 1.63 -8.55
C ALA A 80 11.11 0.38 -9.39
N VAL A 81 10.28 -0.64 -9.21
CA VAL A 81 10.42 -1.89 -9.92
C VAL A 81 10.26 -1.51 -11.37
N GLN A 82 11.34 -1.64 -12.13
CA GLN A 82 11.36 -1.29 -13.53
C GLN A 82 10.33 -2.21 -14.21
N LEU A 83 9.17 -1.63 -14.55
CA LEU A 83 8.08 -2.39 -15.15
C LEU A 83 8.55 -2.91 -16.51
N PRO A 84 8.08 -4.10 -16.92
CA PRO A 84 8.45 -4.66 -18.20
C PRO A 84 8.01 -3.74 -19.33
N GLU A 85 8.92 -3.46 -20.26
CA GLU A 85 8.59 -2.72 -21.48
C GLU A 85 7.97 -3.71 -22.48
N LEU A 86 6.69 -3.49 -22.76
CA LEU A 86 5.90 -4.27 -23.71
C LEU A 86 5.57 -3.38 -24.91
N ALA A 87 5.76 -3.91 -26.12
CA ALA A 87 5.49 -3.19 -27.34
C ALA A 87 4.69 -4.04 -28.33
N LEU A 88 3.71 -3.44 -28.97
CA LEU A 88 3.00 -3.99 -30.12
C LEU A 88 3.51 -3.25 -31.36
N VAL A 89 4.06 -4.00 -32.32
CA VAL A 89 4.76 -3.45 -33.48
C VAL A 89 4.09 -3.93 -34.76
N PHE A 90 3.82 -3.01 -35.66
CA PHE A 90 3.43 -3.30 -37.04
C PHE A 90 4.67 -3.16 -37.91
N ALA A 91 5.16 -4.27 -38.45
CA ALA A 91 6.36 -4.31 -39.28
C ALA A 91 6.00 -4.68 -40.72
N THR A 92 6.57 -4.00 -41.70
CA THR A 92 6.43 -4.43 -43.10
C THR A 92 7.39 -5.58 -43.39
N THR A 93 6.92 -6.57 -44.13
CA THR A 93 7.75 -7.65 -44.68
C THR A 93 8.80 -7.14 -45.67
N LYS A 94 8.59 -5.95 -46.27
CA LYS A 94 9.49 -5.35 -47.27
C LYS A 94 9.91 -3.93 -46.86
N PRO A 95 10.97 -3.79 -46.05
CA PRO A 95 11.44 -2.48 -45.56
C PRO A 95 11.80 -1.50 -46.68
N SER A 96 12.27 -2.01 -47.82
CA SER A 96 12.68 -1.21 -48.98
C SER A 96 11.50 -0.71 -49.82
N LYS A 97 10.32 -1.33 -49.73
CA LYS A 97 9.08 -0.93 -50.43
C LYS A 97 7.86 -1.24 -49.56
N PRO A 98 7.63 -0.44 -48.50
CA PRO A 98 6.58 -0.71 -47.52
C PRO A 98 5.18 -0.75 -48.12
N GLU A 99 4.92 -0.01 -49.22
CA GLU A 99 3.62 -0.02 -49.91
C GLU A 99 3.22 -1.37 -50.54
N THR A 100 4.20 -2.26 -50.78
CA THR A 100 3.98 -3.56 -51.44
C THR A 100 4.25 -4.75 -50.54
N GLY A 101 4.58 -4.49 -49.27
CA GLY A 101 4.82 -5.50 -48.26
C GLY A 101 3.57 -5.72 -47.44
N ASP A 102 3.31 -6.97 -47.07
CA ASP A 102 2.34 -7.29 -46.03
C ASP A 102 2.80 -6.70 -44.69
N LEU A 103 1.83 -6.43 -43.80
CA LEU A 103 2.06 -5.95 -42.44
C LEU A 103 1.99 -7.13 -41.46
N ASP A 104 3.10 -7.39 -40.80
CA ASP A 104 3.19 -8.33 -39.70
C ASP A 104 2.91 -7.63 -38.37
N LEU A 105 2.13 -8.29 -37.52
CA LEU A 105 1.88 -7.87 -36.15
C LEU A 105 2.79 -8.64 -35.21
N LEU A 106 3.67 -7.92 -34.51
CA LEU A 106 4.64 -8.50 -33.58
C LEU A 106 4.37 -7.99 -32.17
N PHE A 107 4.34 -8.89 -31.20
CA PHE A 107 4.33 -8.55 -29.78
C PHE A 107 5.72 -8.80 -29.19
N VAL A 108 6.33 -7.76 -28.63
CA VAL A 108 7.69 -7.81 -28.10
C VAL A 108 7.66 -7.52 -26.60
N SER A 109 8.21 -8.44 -25.82
CA SER A 109 8.40 -8.32 -24.38
C SER A 109 9.89 -8.19 -24.08
N ASN A 110 10.32 -7.04 -23.57
CA ASN A 110 11.66 -6.88 -23.02
C ASN A 110 11.64 -7.15 -21.51
N SER A 111 11.28 -8.37 -21.13
CA SER A 111 11.18 -8.75 -19.74
C SER A 111 11.58 -10.20 -19.49
N LYS A 112 11.84 -10.53 -18.23
CA LYS A 112 12.13 -11.91 -17.78
C LYS A 112 10.86 -12.66 -17.36
N TYR A 113 9.69 -12.10 -17.62
CA TYR A 113 8.41 -12.66 -17.22
C TYR A 113 7.79 -13.46 -18.37
N HIS A 114 7.14 -14.57 -18.02
CA HIS A 114 6.19 -15.25 -18.90
C HIS A 114 4.91 -14.41 -18.96
N LEU A 115 4.38 -14.17 -20.16
CA LEU A 115 3.27 -13.25 -20.36
C LEU A 115 2.13 -13.95 -21.08
N LEU A 116 0.97 -14.02 -20.45
CA LEU A 116 -0.25 -14.39 -21.15
C LEU A 116 -0.76 -13.17 -21.93
N VAL A 117 -0.87 -13.31 -23.25
CA VAL A 117 -1.22 -12.23 -24.17
C VAL A 117 -2.45 -12.61 -24.96
N ASN A 118 -3.41 -11.69 -25.02
CA ASN A 118 -4.53 -11.75 -25.95
C ASN A 118 -4.55 -10.46 -26.79
N VAL A 119 -4.44 -10.62 -28.10
CA VAL A 119 -4.57 -9.54 -29.06
C VAL A 119 -5.94 -9.66 -29.70
N ALA A 120 -6.76 -8.62 -29.58
CA ALA A 120 -8.10 -8.58 -30.14
C ALA A 120 -8.31 -7.35 -31.03
N ALA A 121 -9.10 -7.52 -32.08
CA ALA A 121 -9.61 -6.43 -32.91
C ALA A 121 -11.07 -6.15 -32.56
N LYS A 122 -11.44 -4.87 -32.56
CA LYS A 122 -12.83 -4.44 -32.36
C LYS A 122 -13.47 -4.23 -33.72
N GLU A 123 -14.58 -4.91 -33.97
CA GLU A 123 -15.38 -4.75 -35.19
C GLU A 123 -16.87 -4.75 -34.82
N ASN A 124 -17.62 -3.71 -35.23
CA ASN A 124 -19.07 -3.58 -34.98
C ASN A 124 -19.49 -3.78 -33.50
N ASP A 125 -18.73 -3.23 -32.57
CA ASP A 125 -18.92 -3.38 -31.10
C ASP A 125 -18.68 -4.77 -30.51
N GLU A 126 -18.24 -5.73 -31.33
CA GLU A 126 -17.76 -7.03 -30.89
C GLU A 126 -16.23 -7.08 -30.90
N TRP A 127 -15.65 -7.89 -30.01
CA TRP A 127 -14.21 -8.11 -29.90
C TRP A 127 -13.87 -9.49 -30.44
N PHE A 128 -13.01 -9.53 -31.46
CA PHE A 128 -12.52 -10.75 -32.07
C PHE A 128 -11.07 -10.98 -31.66
N SER A 129 -10.79 -12.12 -31.03
CA SER A 129 -9.41 -12.49 -30.70
C SER A 129 -8.66 -12.88 -31.96
N LEU A 130 -7.59 -12.16 -32.25
CA LEU A 130 -6.66 -12.42 -33.36
C LEU A 130 -5.56 -13.40 -32.92
N PHE A 131 -5.11 -13.29 -31.67
CA PHE A 131 -4.09 -14.14 -31.10
C PHE A 131 -4.31 -14.29 -29.59
N SER A 132 -4.09 -15.50 -29.06
CA SER A 132 -4.08 -15.77 -27.63
C SER A 132 -2.98 -16.79 -27.33
N GLY A 133 -2.09 -16.50 -26.39
CA GLY A 133 -0.96 -17.36 -26.07
C GLY A 133 -0.16 -16.92 -24.84
N GLU A 134 0.93 -17.64 -24.57
CA GLU A 134 1.97 -17.33 -23.57
C GLU A 134 3.27 -16.90 -24.25
#